data_AF-A0A426TYF1-F1
#
_entry.id   AF-A0A426TYF1-F1
#
_cell.length_a   1.000
_cell.length_b   1.000
_cell.length_c   1.000
_cell.angle_alpha   90.00
_cell.angle_beta   90.00
_cell.angle_gamma   90.00
#
_symmetry.space_group_name_H-M   'P 1'
#
loop_
_entity.id
_entity.type
_entity.pdbx_description
1 polymer ?
#
loop_
_entity_poly.entity_id
_entity_poly.type
_entity_poly.pdbx_seq_one_letter_code
_entity_poly.pdbx_strand_id
1 'polypeptide(L)'
;MVAPHPDRAPEEQACARRTIELIGLDKTPLDDLEAKDRRWNNRREAWDMAQHALQRLQGHDTEAMRDQIVETAQSKGYWSIWMTVFADDADMRQRLIAAYPGTATTCFDAACLLVARPGGRL
;
A
#
# COMPACT_ATOMS: atom_id res chain seq x y z
N MET A 1 -12.24 -12.89 5.48
CA MET A 1 -13.58 -12.73 4.88
C MET A 1 -14.26 -11.60 5.63
N VAL A 2 -14.86 -10.63 4.93
CA VAL A 2 -15.46 -9.45 5.57
C VAL A 2 -16.78 -9.85 6.22
N ALA A 3 -16.97 -9.47 7.49
CA ALA A 3 -18.19 -9.76 8.24
C ALA A 3 -18.57 -8.56 9.13
N PRO A 4 -19.86 -8.41 9.50
CA PRO A 4 -20.27 -7.42 10.49
C PRO A 4 -19.55 -7.63 11.82
N HIS A 5 -19.27 -6.53 12.52
CA HIS A 5 -18.70 -6.58 13.87
C HIS A 5 -19.69 -7.24 14.85
N PRO A 6 -19.25 -8.22 15.68
CA PRO A 6 -20.15 -9.03 16.50
C PRO A 6 -20.92 -8.23 17.56
N ASP A 7 -20.30 -7.18 18.11
CA ASP A 7 -20.86 -6.41 19.24
C ASP A 7 -21.85 -5.30 18.83
N ARG A 8 -22.29 -5.27 17.56
CA ARG A 8 -23.23 -4.25 17.06
C ARG A 8 -24.67 -4.64 17.32
N ALA A 9 -25.55 -3.64 17.41
CA ALA A 9 -26.98 -3.88 17.60
C ALA A 9 -27.55 -4.71 16.43
N PRO A 10 -28.62 -5.51 16.62
CA PRO A 10 -29.15 -6.39 15.57
C PRO A 10 -29.50 -5.67 14.27
N GLU A 11 -30.01 -4.43 14.37
CA GLU A 11 -30.34 -3.60 13.21
C GLU A 11 -29.09 -3.16 12.44
N GLU A 12 -28.02 -2.78 13.15
CA GLU A 12 -26.72 -2.42 12.56
C GLU A 12 -26.07 -3.63 11.89
N GLN A 13 -26.16 -4.82 12.50
CA GLN A 13 -25.68 -6.06 11.89
C GLN A 13 -26.41 -6.38 10.60
N ALA A 14 -27.74 -6.22 10.58
CA ALA A 14 -28.55 -6.45 9.38
C ALA A 14 -28.22 -5.42 8.29
N CYS A 15 -28.03 -4.16 8.65
CA CYS A 15 -27.60 -3.11 7.71
C CYS A 15 -26.21 -3.41 7.12
N ALA A 16 -25.25 -3.81 7.96
CA ALA A 16 -23.91 -4.19 7.53
C ALA A 16 -23.93 -5.40 6.59
N ARG A 17 -24.73 -6.44 6.88
CA ARG A 17 -24.90 -7.62 6.01
C ARG A 17 -25.43 -7.23 4.63
N ARG A 18 -26.52 -6.46 4.59
CA ARG A 18 -27.10 -5.98 3.32
C ARG A 18 -26.11 -5.15 2.53
N THR A 19 -25.29 -4.35 3.20
CA THR A 19 -24.23 -3.57 2.52
C THR A 19 -23.19 -4.51 1.93
N ILE A 20 -22.67 -5.46 2.70
CA ILE A 20 -21.69 -6.46 2.22
C ILE A 20 -22.24 -7.20 1.00
N GLU A 21 -23.48 -7.69 1.07
CA GLU A 21 -24.15 -8.40 -0.03
C GLU A 21 -24.35 -7.51 -1.27
N LEU A 22 -24.78 -6.25 -1.07
CA LEU A 22 -25.07 -5.32 -2.15
C LEU A 22 -23.83 -4.98 -2.99
N ILE A 23 -22.71 -4.67 -2.33
CA ILE A 23 -21.48 -4.27 -3.02
C ILE A 23 -20.46 -5.41 -3.19
N GLY A 24 -20.72 -6.57 -2.56
CA GLY A 24 -19.85 -7.73 -2.62
C GLY A 24 -18.50 -7.52 -1.94
N LEU A 25 -18.46 -6.87 -0.78
CA LEU A 25 -17.21 -6.60 -0.04
C LEU A 25 -16.47 -7.87 0.41
N ASP A 26 -17.20 -8.97 0.54
CA ASP A 26 -16.71 -10.28 0.92
C ASP A 26 -16.25 -11.12 -0.28
N LYS A 27 -16.44 -10.65 -1.51
CA LYS A 27 -16.00 -11.34 -2.73
C LYS A 27 -14.48 -11.32 -2.80
N THR A 28 -13.90 -12.50 -2.97
CA THR A 28 -12.49 -12.62 -3.35
C THR A 28 -12.36 -12.29 -4.83
N PRO A 29 -11.46 -11.38 -5.21
CA PRO A 29 -11.15 -11.14 -6.62
C PRO A 29 -10.70 -12.44 -7.27
N LEU A 30 -11.40 -12.83 -8.33
CA LEU A 30 -10.96 -13.92 -9.17
C LEU A 30 -9.88 -13.40 -10.11
N ASP A 31 -8.87 -14.22 -10.39
CA ASP A 31 -7.88 -13.93 -11.43
C ASP A 31 -8.52 -14.22 -12.81
N ASP A 32 -9.55 -13.44 -13.12
CA ASP A 32 -10.31 -13.52 -14.35
C ASP A 32 -9.75 -12.51 -15.35
N LEU A 33 -9.22 -13.02 -16.47
CA LEU A 33 -8.64 -12.19 -17.53
C LEU A 33 -9.69 -11.29 -18.21
N GLU A 34 -10.96 -11.65 -18.13
CA GLU A 34 -12.08 -10.87 -18.68
C GLU A 34 -12.62 -9.84 -17.68
N ALA A 35 -12.06 -9.79 -16.45
CA ALA A 35 -12.47 -8.82 -15.45
C ALA A 35 -12.13 -7.39 -15.87
N LYS A 36 -13.17 -6.54 -15.94
CA LYS A 36 -13.02 -5.11 -16.24
C LYS A 36 -12.32 -4.34 -15.12
N ASP A 37 -12.51 -4.75 -13.87
CA ASP A 37 -11.78 -4.18 -12.74
C ASP A 37 -10.47 -4.95 -12.50
N ARG A 38 -9.37 -4.33 -12.93
CA ARG A 38 -8.02 -4.88 -12.79
C ARG A 38 -7.26 -4.31 -11.59
N ARG A 39 -7.90 -3.48 -10.75
CA ARG A 39 -7.21 -2.77 -9.66
C ARG A 39 -6.56 -3.71 -8.67
N TRP A 40 -7.25 -4.78 -8.31
CA TRP A 40 -6.68 -5.78 -7.39
C TRP A 40 -5.48 -6.48 -8.00
N ASN A 41 -5.59 -6.98 -9.23
CA ASN A 41 -4.49 -7.64 -9.94
C ASN A 41 -3.28 -6.71 -10.11
N ASN A 42 -3.49 -5.47 -10.53
CA ASN A 42 -2.40 -4.51 -10.67
C ASN A 42 -1.73 -4.20 -9.32
N ARG A 43 -2.50 -4.16 -8.23
CA ARG A 43 -1.97 -3.96 -6.87
C ARG A 43 -1.17 -5.18 -6.40
N ARG A 44 -1.67 -6.40 -6.66
CA ARG A 44 -0.95 -7.66 -6.40
C ARG A 44 0.38 -7.70 -7.13
N GLU A 45 0.39 -7.41 -8.44
CA GLU A 45 1.63 -7.38 -9.23
C GLU A 45 2.66 -6.40 -8.70
N ALA A 46 2.22 -5.20 -8.28
CA ALA A 46 3.11 -4.21 -7.67
C ALA A 46 3.65 -4.69 -6.31
N TRP A 47 2.85 -5.40 -5.53
CA TRP A 47 3.28 -6.04 -4.28
C TRP A 47 4.34 -7.11 -4.52
N ASP A 48 4.12 -8.01 -5.48
CA ASP A 48 5.08 -9.06 -5.84
C ASP A 48 6.39 -8.45 -6.36
N MET A 49 6.31 -7.42 -7.19
CA MET A 49 7.48 -6.68 -7.67
C MET A 49 8.28 -6.06 -6.53
N ALA A 50 7.62 -5.42 -5.57
CA ALA A 50 8.27 -4.83 -4.40
C ALA A 50 8.93 -5.89 -3.51
N GLN A 51 8.28 -7.04 -3.27
CA GLN A 51 8.87 -8.14 -2.50
C GLN A 51 10.12 -8.70 -3.18
N HIS A 52 10.08 -8.90 -4.51
CA HIS A 52 11.26 -9.35 -5.25
C HIS A 52 12.40 -8.32 -5.20
N ALA A 53 12.08 -7.03 -5.26
CA ALA A 53 13.07 -5.96 -5.09
C ALA A 53 13.73 -6.01 -3.71
N LEU A 54 12.95 -6.17 -2.64
CA LEU A 54 13.46 -6.32 -1.27
C LEU A 54 14.37 -7.55 -1.14
N GLN A 55 13.95 -8.70 -1.68
CA GLN A 55 14.75 -9.92 -1.65
C GLN A 55 16.10 -9.73 -2.38
N ARG A 56 16.10 -9.06 -3.54
CA ARG A 56 17.34 -8.75 -4.26
C ARG A 56 18.24 -7.80 -3.49
N LEU A 57 17.67 -6.78 -2.86
CA LEU A 57 18.41 -5.85 -2.02
C LEU A 57 19.08 -6.56 -0.84
N GLN A 58 18.36 -7.46 -0.16
CA GLN A 58 18.90 -8.26 0.94
C GLN A 58 20.06 -9.18 0.51
N GLY A 59 20.02 -9.68 -0.74
CA GLY A 59 21.09 -10.51 -1.29
C GLY A 59 22.30 -9.71 -1.80
N HIS A 60 22.10 -8.45 -2.20
CA HIS A 60 23.15 -7.61 -2.76
C HIS A 60 22.82 -6.13 -2.56
N ASP A 61 23.12 -5.62 -1.37
CA ASP A 61 22.84 -4.24 -0.99
C ASP A 61 23.94 -3.31 -1.53
N THR A 62 23.60 -2.59 -2.60
CA THR A 62 24.44 -1.52 -3.16
C THR A 62 23.60 -0.29 -3.41
N GLU A 63 24.26 0.87 -3.41
CA GLU A 63 23.61 2.15 -3.70
C GLU A 63 22.90 2.12 -5.07
N ALA A 64 23.55 1.58 -6.09
CA ALA A 64 22.94 1.41 -7.42
C ALA A 64 21.69 0.51 -7.41
N MET A 65 21.64 -0.52 -6.55
CA MET A 65 20.44 -1.34 -6.38
C MET A 65 19.32 -0.52 -5.74
N ARG A 66 19.62 0.23 -4.67
CA ARG A 66 18.65 1.10 -3.99
C ARG A 66 18.07 2.15 -4.95
N ASP A 67 18.90 2.78 -5.76
CA ASP A 67 18.46 3.76 -6.77
C ASP A 67 17.58 3.11 -7.84
N GLN A 68 17.98 1.94 -8.34
CA GLN A 68 17.17 1.21 -9.31
C GLN A 68 15.80 0.83 -8.75
N ILE A 69 15.70 0.49 -7.47
CA ILE A 69 14.43 0.20 -6.79
C ILE A 69 13.55 1.45 -6.75
N VAL A 70 14.13 2.61 -6.46
CA VAL A 70 13.40 3.89 -6.45
C VAL A 70 12.84 4.21 -7.85
N GLU A 71 13.65 4.09 -8.90
CA GLU A 71 13.20 4.28 -10.29
C GLU A 71 12.07 3.31 -10.66
N THR A 72 12.22 2.04 -10.26
CA THR A 72 11.21 1.00 -10.50
C THR A 72 9.90 1.36 -9.79
N ALA A 73 9.97 1.82 -8.54
CA ALA A 73 8.82 2.23 -7.77
C ALA A 73 8.11 3.42 -8.45
N GLN A 74 8.84 4.47 -8.82
CA GLN A 74 8.29 5.64 -9.51
C GLN A 74 7.57 5.25 -10.81
N SER A 75 8.18 4.38 -11.61
CA SER A 75 7.64 3.92 -12.89
C SER A 75 6.37 3.06 -12.71
N LYS A 76 6.35 2.14 -11.74
CA LYS A 76 5.18 1.27 -11.47
C LYS A 76 4.06 2.00 -10.73
N GLY A 77 4.40 2.99 -9.90
CA GLY A 77 3.49 3.66 -8.97
C GLY A 77 3.22 2.82 -7.71
N TYR A 78 2.01 2.92 -7.17
CA TYR A 78 1.58 2.21 -5.95
C TYR A 78 2.45 2.50 -4.71
N TRP A 79 2.83 3.77 -4.51
CA TRP A 79 3.69 4.24 -3.42
C TRP A 79 3.45 3.57 -2.05
N SER A 80 2.18 3.41 -1.64
CA SER A 80 1.83 2.77 -0.36
C SER A 80 2.38 1.36 -0.22
N ILE A 81 2.43 0.59 -1.32
CA ILE A 81 2.95 -0.78 -1.32
C ILE A 81 4.44 -0.79 -1.05
N TRP A 82 5.19 0.05 -1.77
CA TRP A 82 6.63 0.16 -1.59
C TRP A 82 6.97 0.60 -0.16
N MET A 83 6.25 1.58 0.38
CA MET A 83 6.42 1.99 1.79
C MET A 83 6.10 0.87 2.79
N THR A 84 5.11 0.02 2.51
CA THR A 84 4.79 -1.14 3.36
C THR A 84 5.86 -2.22 3.27
N VAL A 85 6.31 -2.57 2.06
CA VAL A 85 7.29 -3.65 1.87
C VAL A 85 8.66 -3.27 2.44
N PHE A 86 9.07 -2.01 2.29
CA PHE A 86 10.33 -1.49 2.83
C PHE A 86 10.16 -0.86 4.23
N ALA A 87 9.13 -1.24 5.00
CA ALA A 87 8.84 -0.63 6.29
C ALA A 87 10.02 -0.70 7.29
N ASP A 88 10.80 -1.77 7.20
CA ASP A 88 11.95 -2.06 8.08
C ASP A 88 13.29 -1.50 7.55
N ASP A 89 13.32 -0.90 6.35
CA ASP A 89 14.51 -0.25 5.78
C ASP A 89 14.32 1.28 5.78
N ALA A 90 14.92 1.93 6.78
CA ALA A 90 14.77 3.37 6.99
C ALA A 90 15.34 4.20 5.81
N ASP A 91 16.45 3.77 5.20
CA ASP A 91 17.06 4.48 4.07
C ASP A 91 16.18 4.36 2.82
N MET A 92 15.67 3.16 2.51
CA MET A 92 14.73 2.98 1.40
C MET A 92 13.45 3.80 1.59
N ARG A 93 12.92 3.90 2.81
CA ARG A 93 11.77 4.78 3.09
C ARG A 93 12.07 6.25 2.82
N GLN A 94 13.23 6.75 3.25
CA GLN A 94 13.65 8.12 2.98
C GLN A 94 13.74 8.39 1.48
N ARG A 95 14.38 7.47 0.74
CA ARG A 95 14.49 7.55 -0.73
C ARG A 95 13.12 7.57 -1.40
N LEU A 96 12.21 6.69 -1.00
CA LEU A 96 10.84 6.63 -1.54
C LEU A 96 9.99 7.86 -1.20
N ILE A 97 10.16 8.45 -0.02
CA ILE A 97 9.47 9.71 0.35
C ILE A 97 9.97 10.87 -0.52
N ALA A 98 11.28 10.97 -0.73
CA ALA A 98 11.90 12.03 -1.52
C ALA A 98 11.61 11.91 -3.03
N ALA A 99 11.45 10.68 -3.52
CA ALA A 99 11.33 10.40 -4.95
C ALA A 99 10.00 10.85 -5.58
N TYR A 100 8.90 10.96 -4.84
CA TYR A 100 7.59 11.23 -5.41
C TYR A 100 7.19 12.70 -5.31
N PRO A 101 7.05 13.43 -6.43
CA PRO A 101 6.58 14.81 -6.42
C PRO A 101 5.17 14.90 -5.80
N GLY A 102 4.99 15.81 -4.85
CA GLY A 102 3.71 16.01 -4.15
C GLY A 102 3.56 15.22 -2.86
N THR A 103 4.50 14.33 -2.52
CA THR A 103 4.60 13.77 -1.17
C THR A 103 5.00 14.89 -0.21
N ALA A 104 4.15 15.20 0.76
CA ALA A 104 4.45 16.19 1.78
C ALA A 104 5.49 15.64 2.75
N THR A 105 6.77 15.87 2.45
CA THR A 105 7.91 15.41 3.27
C THR A 105 7.80 15.87 4.73
N THR A 106 7.16 17.02 4.97
CA THR A 106 6.86 17.55 6.31
C THR A 106 5.87 16.72 7.12
N CYS A 107 5.20 15.75 6.51
CA CYS A 107 4.32 14.80 7.20
C CYS A 107 5.06 13.54 7.66
N PHE A 108 6.39 13.51 7.53
CA PHE A 108 7.23 12.41 8.01
C PHE A 108 8.30 12.94 8.97
N ASP A 109 8.48 12.26 10.09
CA ASP A 109 9.59 12.56 11.01
C ASP A 109 10.94 11.99 10.51
N ALA A 110 12.01 12.20 11.27
CA ALA A 110 13.34 11.68 10.94
C ALA A 110 13.37 10.14 10.86
N ALA A 111 12.49 9.46 11.60
CA ALA A 111 12.32 8.02 11.54
C ALA A 111 11.44 7.59 10.36
N CYS A 112 10.95 8.52 9.52
CA CYS A 112 10.00 8.32 8.43
C CYS A 112 8.58 7.88 8.86
N LEU A 113 8.21 8.11 10.12
CA LEU A 113 6.88 7.86 10.62
C LEU A 113 5.97 9.06 10.36
N LEU A 114 4.67 8.80 10.22
CA LEU A 114 3.68 9.82 9.95
C LEU A 114 3.54 10.79 11.12
N VAL A 115 3.63 12.09 10.84
CA VAL A 115 3.35 13.17 11.78
C VAL A 115 2.23 14.06 11.25
N ALA A 116 1.60 14.80 12.17
CA ALA A 116 0.56 15.75 11.81
C ALA A 116 1.09 16.77 10.80
N ARG A 117 0.32 16.98 9.71
CA ARG A 117 0.68 17.97 8.70
C ARG A 117 0.79 19.35 9.35
N PRO A 118 1.89 20.10 9.15
CA PRO A 118 1.98 21.46 9.64
C PRO A 118 0.81 22.31 9.14
N GLY A 119 0.02 22.87 10.05
CA GLY A 119 -1.18 23.66 9.73
C GLY A 119 -2.42 22.85 9.32
N GLY A 120 -2.39 21.51 9.41
CA GLY A 120 -3.56 20.66 9.22
C GLY A 120 -4.57 20.84 10.36
N ARG A 121 -5.86 21.00 10.04
CA ARG A 121 -6.94 20.88 11.02
C ARG A 121 -7.25 19.40 11.22
N LEU A 122 -7.34 18.97 12.47
CA LEU A 122 -7.82 17.64 12.87
C LEU A 122 -9.33 17.51 12.61
#